data_AF-A0A954RCG8-F1
#
_entry.id   AF-A0A954RCG8-F1
#
_cell.length_a   1.000
_cell.length_b   1.000
_cell.length_c   1.000
_cell.angle_alpha   90.00
_cell.angle_beta   90.00
_cell.angle_gamma   90.00
#
_symmetry.space_group_name_H-M   'P 1'
#
loop_
_entity.id
_entity.type
_entity.pdbx_description
1 polymer ?
#
loop_
_entity_poly.entity_id
_entity_poly.type
_entity_poly.pdbx_seq_one_letter_code
_entity_poly.pdbx_strand_id
1 'polypeptide(L)'
;MKRYWAALALGALVFVIGFGRSTAASAAEQLLLEAESFDQHGGWVLDTQFIREMGSPYLLAHGMGRPVADATTTVELPSAGTYRVLVRTKDWVARWDAAGSPGKFQVLINGQPLQETFGTKGKDWFWHDGGTVEFDKPQVTVALHDLTGFDGRCDAILFTKDLNNMPPNEGQILPGWRRELLGLSEEPTDKTGYDLVVVGGGYSGMGSAISAARMGCKVALIQDRPVLGGNGSSEVRVWAMGLIRRGEFPRIGEIVDEFADKATKSPGRAEEFGDDKKEAIVRAEKNIDLFLNHHAYQVDMDGNRIAAVHAFDTRTSEHKRFAGRLFVDCTGHGTIGFLAKADWDMTPEGRMGMSNMWVWDEADEPVAFPETPWALDLTMKDFPYPRDHHGQWFWESGFDKDPLDGAEAIRDWNLRAVYGAFNA
;
A
#
# COMPACT_ATOMS: atom_id res chain seq x y z
N MET A 1 67.32 -13.73 57.88
CA MET A 1 66.79 -12.40 58.22
C MET A 1 65.26 -12.48 58.20
N LYS A 2 64.62 -12.38 59.38
CA LYS A 2 63.30 -11.80 59.66
C LYS A 2 62.18 -11.80 58.56
N ARG A 3 60.99 -12.31 58.96
CA ARG A 3 59.59 -11.89 58.59
C ARG A 3 58.97 -12.51 57.34
N TYR A 4 57.66 -12.73 57.20
CA TYR A 4 56.47 -12.84 58.07
C TYR A 4 55.44 -13.62 57.22
N TRP A 5 54.54 -14.36 57.88
CA TRP A 5 53.38 -15.00 57.28
C TRP A 5 52.31 -13.96 56.92
N ALA A 6 51.62 -14.13 55.79
CA ALA A 6 50.31 -13.55 55.55
C ALA A 6 49.44 -14.60 54.82
N ALA A 7 48.43 -15.09 55.52
CA ALA A 7 47.41 -15.98 54.99
C ALA A 7 46.41 -15.17 54.16
N LEU A 8 46.10 -15.64 52.95
CA LEU A 8 44.98 -15.15 52.15
C LEU A 8 43.80 -16.10 52.36
N ALA A 9 42.75 -15.58 52.99
CA ALA A 9 41.47 -16.24 53.15
C ALA A 9 40.70 -16.24 51.81
N LEU A 10 40.38 -17.42 51.28
CA LEU A 10 39.41 -17.57 50.20
C LEU A 10 38.00 -17.43 50.77
N GLY A 11 37.32 -16.32 50.48
CA GLY A 11 35.89 -16.17 50.75
C GLY A 11 35.08 -16.90 49.68
N ALA A 12 34.26 -17.87 50.09
CA ALA A 12 33.28 -18.51 49.22
C ALA A 12 32.09 -17.56 49.00
N LEU A 13 31.94 -17.06 47.77
CA LEU A 13 30.73 -16.34 47.33
C LEU A 13 29.67 -17.36 46.94
N VAL A 14 28.63 -17.48 47.78
CA VAL A 14 27.40 -18.21 47.47
C VAL A 14 26.59 -17.36 46.50
N PHE A 15 26.53 -17.75 45.23
CA PHE A 15 25.58 -17.18 44.27
C PHE A 15 24.19 -17.75 44.57
N VAL A 16 23.33 -16.93 45.17
CA VAL A 16 21.89 -17.20 45.22
C VAL A 16 21.32 -16.88 43.84
N ILE A 17 21.05 -17.91 43.04
CA ILE A 17 20.28 -17.78 41.80
C ILE A 17 18.82 -17.53 42.21
N GLY A 18 18.45 -16.26 42.31
CA GLY A 18 17.07 -15.86 42.40
C GLY A 18 16.39 -16.14 41.06
N PHE A 19 15.53 -17.16 41.00
CA PHE A 19 14.51 -17.27 39.96
C PHE A 19 13.55 -16.09 40.12
N GLY A 20 13.89 -14.95 39.52
CA GLY A 20 12.94 -13.87 39.29
C GLY A 20 11.85 -14.40 38.38
N ARG A 21 10.67 -14.65 38.93
CA ARG A 21 9.44 -14.75 38.14
C ARG A 21 9.27 -13.38 37.48
N SER A 22 9.63 -13.30 36.20
CA SER A 22 9.17 -12.24 35.31
C SER A 22 7.65 -12.33 35.27
N THR A 23 7.00 -11.51 36.09
CA THR A 23 5.59 -11.19 35.91
C THR A 23 5.48 -10.54 34.54
N ALA A 24 4.97 -11.28 33.55
CA ALA A 24 4.48 -10.67 32.32
C ALA A 24 3.52 -9.55 32.76
N ALA A 25 3.91 -8.30 32.52
CA ALA A 25 2.96 -7.21 32.64
C ALA A 25 1.81 -7.58 31.69
N SER A 26 0.61 -7.71 32.24
CA SER A 26 -0.58 -7.92 31.41
C SER A 26 -0.63 -6.74 30.45
N ALA A 27 -0.37 -6.98 29.16
CA ALA A 27 -0.60 -5.99 28.14
C ALA A 27 -2.06 -5.52 28.27
N ALA A 28 -2.30 -4.21 28.15
CA ALA A 28 -3.66 -3.71 28.18
C ALA A 28 -4.44 -4.31 27.01
N GLU A 29 -5.73 -4.56 27.20
CA GLU A 29 -6.60 -5.07 26.14
C GLU A 29 -6.65 -4.07 24.98
N GLN A 30 -6.36 -4.56 23.78
CA GLN A 30 -6.26 -3.77 22.56
C GLN A 30 -6.86 -4.53 21.38
N LEU A 31 -7.35 -3.78 20.39
CA LEU A 31 -7.73 -4.29 19.08
C LEU A 31 -7.21 -3.31 18.01
N LEU A 32 -6.33 -3.80 17.14
CA LEU A 32 -5.93 -3.09 15.93
C LEU A 32 -6.85 -3.51 14.79
N LEU A 33 -7.48 -2.52 14.15
CA LEU A 33 -8.31 -2.68 12.97
C LEU A 33 -7.63 -1.97 11.79
N GLU A 34 -7.09 -2.75 10.86
CA GLU A 34 -6.53 -2.25 9.60
C GLU A 34 -7.65 -1.86 8.64
N ALA A 35 -7.56 -0.69 8.01
CA ALA A 35 -8.63 -0.17 7.17
C ALA A 35 -8.87 -1.06 5.94
N GLU A 36 -7.80 -1.61 5.36
CA GLU A 36 -7.85 -2.56 4.24
C GLU A 36 -8.65 -3.83 4.57
N SER A 37 -8.74 -4.21 5.85
CA SER A 37 -9.43 -5.41 6.33
C SER A 37 -10.94 -5.23 6.51
N PHE A 38 -11.48 -4.03 6.24
CA PHE A 38 -12.92 -3.79 6.32
C PHE A 38 -13.68 -4.72 5.35
N ASP A 39 -14.79 -5.28 5.83
CA ASP A 39 -15.65 -6.19 5.06
C ASP A 39 -16.19 -5.56 3.78
N GLN A 40 -16.52 -4.26 3.85
CA GLN A 40 -16.99 -3.46 2.73
C GLN A 40 -16.19 -2.17 2.66
N HIS A 41 -15.57 -1.88 1.52
CA HIS A 41 -14.86 -0.60 1.33
C HIS A 41 -15.80 0.53 0.89
N GLY A 42 -17.04 0.22 0.52
CA GLY A 42 -17.98 1.22 0.01
C GLY A 42 -17.43 1.87 -1.26
N GLY A 43 -17.24 3.19 -1.24
CA GLY A 43 -16.54 3.91 -2.30
C GLY A 43 -15.09 4.28 -1.97
N TRP A 44 -14.56 3.83 -0.82
CA TRP A 44 -13.13 3.95 -0.52
C TRP A 44 -12.35 2.95 -1.36
N VAL A 45 -11.18 3.37 -1.85
CA VAL A 45 -10.29 2.52 -2.64
C VAL A 45 -9.10 2.08 -1.80
N LEU A 46 -8.67 0.83 -1.98
CA LEU A 46 -7.46 0.31 -1.36
C LEU A 46 -6.24 0.85 -2.10
N ASP A 47 -5.39 1.61 -1.40
CA ASP A 47 -4.13 2.11 -1.94
C ASP A 47 -2.95 1.27 -1.42
N THR A 48 -2.22 0.65 -2.35
CA THR A 48 -1.04 -0.19 -2.06
C THR A 48 0.26 0.43 -2.59
N GLN A 49 0.21 1.63 -3.18
CA GLN A 49 1.34 2.18 -3.92
C GLN A 49 2.50 2.60 -3.01
N PHE A 50 2.20 3.02 -1.79
CA PHE A 50 3.16 3.63 -0.87
C PHE A 50 3.48 2.74 0.34
N ILE A 51 3.24 1.42 0.25
CA ILE A 51 3.50 0.46 1.33
C ILE A 51 4.95 0.58 1.82
N ARG A 52 5.90 0.85 0.92
CA ARG A 52 7.32 0.95 1.29
C ARG A 52 7.61 2.12 2.22
N GLU A 53 6.98 3.27 1.98
CA GLU A 53 7.15 4.49 2.75
C GLU A 53 6.30 4.43 4.04
N MET A 54 5.13 3.80 3.94
CA MET A 54 4.12 3.77 5.01
C MET A 54 4.18 2.62 5.99
N GLY A 55 4.71 1.49 5.52
CA GLY A 55 4.69 0.21 6.22
C GLY A 55 3.43 -0.62 6.01
N SER A 56 2.39 -0.07 5.38
CA SER A 56 1.08 -0.71 5.21
C SER A 56 0.25 -0.12 4.06
N PRO A 57 -0.71 -0.89 3.50
CA PRO A 57 -1.81 -0.36 2.71
C PRO A 57 -2.69 0.60 3.52
N TYR A 58 -3.58 1.32 2.84
CA TYR A 58 -4.61 2.14 3.49
C TYR A 58 -5.81 2.36 2.58
N LEU A 59 -6.93 2.82 3.16
CA LEU A 59 -8.10 3.23 2.39
C LEU A 59 -8.07 4.72 2.05
N LEU A 60 -8.45 5.04 0.81
CA LEU A 60 -8.48 6.38 0.23
C LEU A 60 -9.90 6.73 -0.27
N ALA A 61 -10.45 7.86 0.18
CA ALA A 61 -11.74 8.37 -0.27
C ALA A 61 -11.62 9.24 -1.54
N HIS A 62 -11.43 8.61 -2.70
CA HIS A 62 -11.28 9.31 -3.97
C HIS A 62 -12.63 9.56 -4.67
N GLY A 63 -13.38 10.56 -4.19
CA GLY A 63 -14.74 10.86 -4.65
C GLY A 63 -14.86 12.01 -5.65
N MET A 64 -13.75 12.65 -6.02
CA MET A 64 -13.70 13.83 -6.90
C MET A 64 -14.63 14.97 -6.44
N GLY A 65 -14.59 15.29 -5.14
CA GLY A 65 -15.41 16.35 -4.54
C GLY A 65 -16.84 15.94 -4.17
N ARG A 66 -17.17 14.65 -4.29
CA ARG A 66 -18.41 14.07 -3.76
C ARG A 66 -18.04 13.03 -2.69
N PRO A 67 -18.59 13.12 -1.48
CA PRO A 67 -18.38 12.10 -0.47
C PRO A 67 -18.63 10.69 -1.00
N VAL A 68 -17.67 9.78 -0.79
CA VAL A 68 -17.82 8.38 -1.17
C VAL A 68 -18.70 7.61 -0.19
N ALA A 69 -19.26 6.48 -0.61
CA ALA A 69 -20.01 5.61 0.28
C ALA A 69 -19.10 5.03 1.38
N ASP A 70 -19.66 4.88 2.59
CA ASP A 70 -18.91 4.46 3.77
C ASP A 70 -18.23 3.09 3.60
N ALA A 71 -16.98 2.98 4.07
CA ALA A 71 -16.38 1.70 4.36
C ALA A 71 -16.93 1.20 5.70
N THR A 72 -17.32 -0.08 5.80
CA THR A 72 -17.92 -0.64 7.02
C THR A 72 -17.36 -2.01 7.36
N THR A 73 -17.31 -2.31 8.66
CA THR A 73 -16.95 -3.62 9.20
C THR A 73 -17.57 -3.84 10.58
N THR A 74 -17.61 -5.10 11.03
CA THR A 74 -17.99 -5.45 12.40
C THR A 74 -16.85 -6.19 13.07
N VAL A 75 -16.45 -5.75 14.25
CA VAL A 75 -15.36 -6.34 15.03
C VAL A 75 -15.81 -6.72 16.44
N GLU A 76 -15.01 -7.56 17.08
CA GLU A 76 -15.19 -7.94 18.48
C GLU A 76 -14.01 -7.42 19.30
N LEU A 77 -14.28 -6.46 20.19
CA LEU A 77 -13.31 -5.99 21.18
C LEU A 77 -12.97 -7.12 22.17
N PRO A 78 -11.79 -7.10 22.83
CA PRO A 78 -11.43 -8.13 23.81
C PRO A 78 -12.44 -8.24 24.98
N SER A 79 -13.02 -7.12 25.40
CA SER A 79 -14.14 -7.11 26.35
C SER A 79 -14.90 -5.77 26.30
N ALA A 80 -16.00 -5.66 27.04
CA ALA A 80 -16.70 -4.39 27.26
C ALA A 80 -15.86 -3.40 28.12
N GLY A 81 -16.23 -2.12 28.09
CA GLY A 81 -15.64 -1.06 28.91
C GLY A 81 -15.16 0.15 28.10
N THR A 82 -14.40 1.04 28.75
CA THR A 82 -13.86 2.25 28.13
C THR A 82 -12.62 1.95 27.28
N TYR A 83 -12.63 2.38 26.03
CA TYR A 83 -11.45 2.35 25.16
C TYR A 83 -11.13 3.75 24.65
N ARG A 84 -9.84 4.08 24.52
CA ARG A 84 -9.38 5.18 23.68
C ARG A 84 -9.33 4.70 22.23
N VAL A 85 -9.78 5.55 21.31
CA VAL A 85 -9.79 5.29 19.86
C VAL A 85 -8.73 6.16 19.20
N LEU A 86 -7.74 5.55 18.57
CA LEU A 86 -6.66 6.24 17.84
C LEU A 86 -6.75 5.87 16.36
N VAL A 87 -6.67 6.86 15.46
CA VAL A 87 -6.80 6.65 14.00
C VAL A 87 -5.50 7.07 13.32
N ARG A 88 -4.86 6.17 12.57
CA ARG A 88 -3.65 6.49 11.79
C ARG A 88 -4.07 7.13 10.46
N THR A 89 -3.76 8.42 10.33
CA THR A 89 -4.18 9.30 9.22
C THR A 89 -3.16 10.44 9.06
N LYS A 90 -3.33 11.28 8.03
CA LYS A 90 -2.67 12.59 7.91
C LYS A 90 -3.58 13.62 7.25
N ASP A 91 -3.23 14.89 7.34
CA ASP A 91 -3.72 15.93 6.43
C ASP A 91 -2.77 15.99 5.23
N TRP A 92 -3.27 15.55 4.08
CA TRP A 92 -2.43 15.31 2.91
C TRP A 92 -1.94 16.58 2.20
N VAL A 93 -2.55 17.75 2.47
CA VAL A 93 -2.06 19.03 1.92
C VAL A 93 -1.22 19.83 2.92
N ALA A 94 -1.21 19.44 4.20
CA ALA A 94 -0.56 20.21 5.26
C ALA A 94 0.94 20.45 5.05
N ARG A 95 1.62 19.62 4.25
CA ARG A 95 3.04 19.81 3.89
C ARG A 95 3.32 21.11 3.14
N TRP A 96 2.33 21.70 2.48
CA TRP A 96 2.45 22.97 1.75
C TRP A 96 1.83 24.15 2.50
N ASP A 97 1.41 23.95 3.76
CA ASP A 97 0.68 24.95 4.54
C ASP A 97 -0.52 25.54 3.75
N ALA A 98 -1.16 24.69 2.93
CA ALA A 98 -2.30 25.06 2.09
C ALA A 98 -3.56 25.30 2.94
N ALA A 99 -4.50 26.10 2.43
CA ALA A 99 -5.69 26.46 3.18
C ALA A 99 -6.71 25.32 3.26
N GLY A 100 -7.01 24.87 4.47
CA GLY A 100 -8.00 23.84 4.75
C GLY A 100 -7.46 22.41 4.67
N SER A 101 -8.32 21.45 4.96
CA SER A 101 -8.00 20.03 4.98
C SER A 101 -9.00 19.29 4.07
N PRO A 102 -8.62 18.96 2.83
CA PRO A 102 -9.51 18.30 1.88
C PRO A 102 -9.92 16.92 2.33
N GLY A 103 -9.01 16.09 2.82
CA GLY A 103 -9.27 14.68 3.13
C GLY A 103 -10.02 14.42 4.44
N LYS A 104 -11.02 15.23 4.79
CA LYS A 104 -11.76 15.11 6.06
C LYS A 104 -12.72 13.93 6.06
N PHE A 105 -12.74 13.20 7.18
CA PHE A 105 -13.67 12.09 7.39
C PHE A 105 -14.01 11.94 8.88
N GLN A 106 -15.04 11.15 9.19
CA GLN A 106 -15.40 10.72 10.53
C GLN A 106 -15.25 9.22 10.68
N VAL A 107 -14.96 8.77 11.89
CA VAL A 107 -15.13 7.37 12.29
C VAL A 107 -16.45 7.26 13.03
N LEU A 108 -17.32 6.36 12.57
CA LEU A 108 -18.60 6.08 13.21
C LEU A 108 -18.47 4.77 13.99
N ILE A 109 -18.90 4.80 15.25
CA ILE A 109 -18.96 3.67 16.16
C ILE A 109 -20.43 3.36 16.43
N ASN A 110 -20.90 2.18 16.05
CA ASN A 110 -22.31 1.79 16.15
C ASN A 110 -23.26 2.81 15.47
N GLY A 111 -22.82 3.38 14.35
CA GLY A 111 -23.53 4.40 13.59
C GLY A 111 -23.49 5.82 14.20
N GLN A 112 -22.79 6.03 15.32
CA GLN A 112 -22.61 7.34 15.92
C GLN A 112 -21.21 7.89 15.61
N PRO A 113 -21.07 9.11 15.06
CA PRO A 113 -19.77 9.68 14.78
C PRO A 113 -19.02 10.03 16.07
N LEU A 114 -17.71 9.78 16.08
CA LEU A 114 -16.82 10.37 17.08
C LEU A 114 -16.86 11.90 16.99
N GLN A 115 -16.57 12.57 18.11
CA GLN A 115 -16.55 14.04 18.16
C GLN A 115 -15.45 14.64 17.26
N GLU A 116 -14.31 13.95 17.14
CA GLU A 116 -13.17 14.40 16.35
C GLU A 116 -13.42 14.23 14.85
N THR A 117 -12.85 15.14 14.05
CA THR A 117 -12.83 15.04 12.58
C THR A 117 -11.41 14.71 12.12
N PHE A 118 -11.26 13.58 11.45
CA PHE A 118 -9.96 13.04 11.03
C PHE A 118 -9.52 13.62 9.68
N GLY A 119 -8.26 13.39 9.31
CA GLY A 119 -7.65 13.96 8.10
C GLY A 119 -7.38 15.47 8.16
N THR A 120 -7.36 16.06 9.36
CA THR A 120 -7.25 17.53 9.59
C THR A 120 -5.95 17.98 10.25
N LYS A 121 -5.10 17.04 10.64
CA LYS A 121 -3.88 17.29 11.42
C LYS A 121 -2.76 16.42 10.85
N GLY A 122 -1.51 16.83 11.12
CA GLY A 122 -0.31 16.08 10.77
C GLY A 122 0.11 16.23 9.30
N LYS A 123 1.36 16.66 9.08
CA LYS A 123 1.99 16.73 7.74
C LYS A 123 2.42 15.35 7.25
N ASP A 124 2.74 14.49 8.20
CA ASP A 124 3.12 13.10 8.02
C ASP A 124 2.09 12.21 8.71
N TRP A 125 2.11 10.92 8.37
CA TRP A 125 1.25 9.92 9.00
C TRP A 125 1.52 9.82 10.48
N PHE A 126 0.45 9.82 11.27
CA PHE A 126 0.50 9.77 12.72
C PHE A 126 -0.82 9.22 13.28
N TRP A 127 -0.81 8.90 14.56
CA TRP A 127 -2.01 8.49 15.31
C TRP A 127 -2.78 9.71 15.82
N HIS A 128 -3.90 10.01 15.17
CA HIS A 128 -4.85 11.05 15.55
C HIS A 128 -5.80 10.53 16.65
N ASP A 129 -5.78 11.17 17.81
CA ASP A 129 -6.64 10.82 18.93
C ASP A 129 -8.12 11.16 18.67
N GLY A 130 -8.97 10.13 18.70
CA GLY A 130 -10.41 10.24 18.56
C GLY A 130 -11.16 10.36 19.89
N GLY A 131 -10.46 10.35 21.03
CA GLY A 131 -11.03 10.39 22.35
C GLY A 131 -11.36 9.00 22.92
N THR A 132 -12.23 8.98 23.93
CA THR A 132 -12.64 7.75 24.62
C THR A 132 -14.11 7.43 24.36
N VAL A 133 -14.41 6.14 24.25
CA VAL A 133 -15.76 5.62 24.02
C VAL A 133 -16.02 4.48 25.02
N GLU A 134 -17.21 4.49 25.60
CA GLU A 134 -17.68 3.40 26.46
C GLU A 134 -18.43 2.36 25.63
N PHE A 135 -18.07 1.09 25.80
CA PHE A 135 -18.69 -0.02 25.09
C PHE A 135 -19.40 -0.97 26.06
N ASP A 136 -20.74 -1.02 26.00
CA ASP A 136 -21.54 -1.95 26.81
C ASP A 136 -21.38 -3.41 26.37
N LYS A 137 -21.00 -3.63 25.11
CA LYS A 137 -20.83 -4.95 24.49
C LYS A 137 -19.52 -4.99 23.68
N PRO A 138 -18.86 -6.16 23.60
CA PRO A 138 -17.64 -6.29 22.80
C PRO A 138 -17.84 -6.15 21.29
N GLN A 139 -19.01 -6.54 20.76
CA GLN A 139 -19.31 -6.42 19.33
C GLN A 139 -19.59 -4.95 18.96
N VAL A 140 -18.87 -4.46 17.95
CA VAL A 140 -18.92 -3.06 17.50
C VAL A 140 -18.97 -3.00 15.98
N THR A 141 -19.84 -2.16 15.43
CA THR A 141 -19.76 -1.76 14.02
C THR A 141 -18.93 -0.49 13.88
N VAL A 142 -18.03 -0.49 12.91
CA VAL A 142 -17.12 0.64 12.61
C VAL A 142 -17.34 1.05 11.17
N ALA A 143 -17.42 2.36 10.92
CA ALA A 143 -17.47 2.90 9.57
C ALA A 143 -16.54 4.10 9.38
N LEU A 144 -15.98 4.22 8.17
CA LEU A 144 -15.28 5.41 7.69
C LEU A 144 -16.24 6.23 6.83
N HIS A 145 -16.61 7.42 7.31
CA HIS A 145 -17.54 8.31 6.64
C HIS A 145 -16.79 9.50 6.05
N ASP A 146 -16.65 9.53 4.72
CA ASP A 146 -16.03 10.64 4.02
C ASP A 146 -16.93 11.88 4.08
N LEU A 147 -16.33 13.05 4.33
CA LEU A 147 -17.07 14.31 4.41
C LEU A 147 -16.92 15.18 3.17
N THR A 148 -16.06 14.81 2.22
CA THR A 148 -15.54 15.75 1.22
C THR A 148 -15.41 15.19 -0.19
N GLY A 149 -15.07 13.92 -0.36
CA GLY A 149 -14.71 13.35 -1.65
C GLY A 149 -13.31 13.71 -2.13
N PHE A 150 -12.45 14.28 -1.27
CA PHE A 150 -11.11 14.74 -1.65
C PHE A 150 -10.00 13.99 -0.90
N ASP A 151 -9.93 12.68 -1.13
CA ASP A 151 -8.77 11.85 -0.82
C ASP A 151 -8.47 11.72 0.68
N GLY A 152 -9.53 11.59 1.49
CA GLY A 152 -9.41 11.22 2.91
C GLY A 152 -8.72 9.87 3.09
N ARG A 153 -7.93 9.71 4.16
CA ARG A 153 -7.01 8.56 4.32
C ARG A 153 -7.12 7.93 5.68
N CYS A 154 -7.27 6.61 5.72
CA CYS A 154 -7.23 5.86 6.96
C CYS A 154 -6.40 4.59 6.76
N ASP A 155 -5.33 4.45 7.53
CA ASP A 155 -4.51 3.22 7.57
C ASP A 155 -5.07 2.24 8.60
N ALA A 156 -5.24 2.67 9.85
CA ALA A 156 -5.68 1.79 10.92
C ALA A 156 -6.41 2.54 12.03
N ILE A 157 -7.22 1.81 12.78
CA ILE A 157 -7.90 2.25 14.00
C ILE A 157 -7.47 1.34 15.15
N LEU A 158 -6.92 1.92 16.21
CA LEU A 158 -6.58 1.19 17.44
C LEU A 158 -7.59 1.52 18.52
N PHE A 159 -8.24 0.48 19.07
CA PHE A 159 -8.98 0.53 20.31
C PHE A 159 -8.06 0.07 21.43
N THR A 160 -7.82 0.89 22.45
CA THR A 160 -6.93 0.53 23.57
C THR A 160 -7.50 0.89 24.93
N LYS A 161 -7.41 -0.04 25.90
CA LYS A 161 -7.66 0.25 27.33
C LYS A 161 -6.48 0.93 28.02
N ASP A 162 -5.29 0.93 27.41
CA ASP A 162 -4.18 1.79 27.84
C ASP A 162 -4.42 3.21 27.30
N LEU A 163 -5.02 4.05 28.14
CA LEU A 163 -5.43 5.40 27.76
C LEU A 163 -4.24 6.35 27.59
N ASN A 164 -3.04 5.99 28.07
CA ASN A 164 -1.89 6.90 28.10
C ASN A 164 -0.82 6.57 27.06
N ASN A 165 -0.82 5.34 26.53
CA ASN A 165 0.19 4.91 25.57
C ASN A 165 -0.23 5.19 24.12
N MET A 166 0.76 5.56 23.31
CA MET A 166 0.59 5.70 21.86
C MET A 166 1.29 4.52 21.17
N PRO A 167 0.65 3.89 20.17
CA PRO A 167 1.31 2.85 19.39
C PRO A 167 2.51 3.41 18.60
N PRO A 168 3.47 2.55 18.22
CA PRO A 168 4.56 2.95 17.34
C PRO A 168 4.04 3.55 16.02
N ASN A 169 4.80 4.48 15.45
CA ASN A 169 4.44 5.17 14.20
C ASN A 169 5.52 5.01 13.11
N GLU A 170 6.37 4.01 13.25
CA GLU A 170 7.47 3.72 12.33
C GLU A 170 6.93 3.12 11.02
N GLY A 171 7.54 3.50 9.88
CA GLY A 171 7.15 3.05 8.53
C GLY A 171 7.73 1.70 8.11
N GLN A 172 8.17 0.85 9.05
CA GLN A 172 8.63 -0.48 8.69
C GLN A 172 7.46 -1.30 8.13
N ILE A 173 7.69 -2.03 7.04
CA ILE A 173 6.68 -2.92 6.45
C ILE A 173 6.39 -4.08 7.40
N LEU A 174 5.11 -4.25 7.74
CA LEU A 174 4.60 -5.32 8.59
C LEU A 174 5.46 -5.53 9.86
N PRO A 175 5.55 -4.56 10.78
CA PRO A 175 6.41 -4.65 11.96
C PRO A 175 5.84 -5.67 12.97
N GLY A 176 6.71 -6.18 13.85
CA GLY A 176 6.35 -7.22 14.83
C GLY A 176 5.16 -6.87 15.71
N TRP A 177 5.11 -5.63 16.23
CA TRP A 177 4.01 -5.15 17.06
C TRP A 177 2.65 -5.16 16.33
N ARG A 178 2.65 -4.87 15.03
CA ARG A 178 1.44 -4.86 14.20
C ARG A 178 0.94 -6.28 14.01
N ARG A 179 1.83 -7.23 13.70
CA ARG A 179 1.49 -8.66 13.63
C ARG A 179 0.93 -9.19 14.95
N GLU A 180 1.54 -8.82 16.07
CA GLU A 180 1.10 -9.22 17.41
C GLU A 180 -0.34 -8.75 17.68
N LEU A 181 -0.65 -7.48 17.42
CA LEU A 181 -1.99 -6.92 17.64
C LEU A 181 -3.06 -7.48 16.69
N LEU A 182 -2.65 -7.95 15.52
CA LEU A 182 -3.53 -8.63 14.56
C LEU A 182 -3.70 -10.12 14.85
N GLY A 183 -2.99 -10.65 15.84
CA GLY A 183 -2.98 -12.09 16.14
C GLY A 183 -2.36 -12.94 15.02
N LEU A 184 -1.51 -12.34 14.18
CA LEU A 184 -0.82 -13.04 13.09
C LEU A 184 0.33 -13.88 13.65
N SER A 185 0.55 -15.05 13.04
CA SER A 185 1.71 -15.91 13.35
C SER A 185 3.01 -15.13 13.12
N GLU A 186 3.99 -15.29 14.02
CA GLU A 186 5.35 -14.77 13.78
C GLU A 186 6.00 -15.43 12.56
N GLU A 187 5.73 -16.72 12.35
CA GLU A 187 6.25 -17.47 11.22
C GLU A 187 5.32 -17.34 10.00
N PRO A 188 5.87 -17.12 8.79
CA PRO A 188 5.09 -17.03 7.57
C PRO A 188 4.59 -18.40 7.11
N THR A 189 3.49 -18.41 6.35
CA THR A 189 3.05 -19.65 5.69
C THR A 189 4.00 -19.97 4.52
N ASP A 190 4.70 -21.09 4.60
CA ASP A 190 5.60 -21.53 3.54
C ASP A 190 4.86 -21.98 2.28
N LYS A 191 5.34 -21.52 1.13
CA LYS A 191 4.93 -21.91 -0.21
C LYS A 191 6.18 -22.42 -0.96
N THR A 192 6.21 -23.72 -1.24
CA THR A 192 7.39 -24.42 -1.78
C THR A 192 7.02 -25.22 -3.02
N GLY A 193 8.03 -25.81 -3.68
CA GLY A 193 7.82 -26.66 -4.86
C GLY A 193 7.77 -25.90 -6.19
N TYR A 194 8.13 -24.62 -6.20
CA TYR A 194 8.19 -23.82 -7.43
C TYR A 194 9.56 -23.94 -8.10
N ASP A 195 9.53 -24.15 -9.42
CA ASP A 195 10.71 -23.98 -10.26
C ASP A 195 11.00 -22.48 -10.48
N LEU A 196 9.95 -21.67 -10.58
CA LEU A 196 10.05 -20.22 -10.83
C LEU A 196 9.11 -19.43 -9.92
N VAL A 197 9.64 -18.43 -9.22
CA VAL A 197 8.83 -17.42 -8.51
C VAL A 197 8.91 -16.10 -9.29
N VAL A 198 7.78 -15.62 -9.79
CA VAL A 198 7.66 -14.38 -10.55
C VAL A 198 6.97 -13.35 -9.66
N VAL A 199 7.62 -12.21 -9.43
CA VAL A 199 7.10 -11.14 -8.55
C VAL A 199 6.75 -9.92 -9.38
N GLY A 200 5.47 -9.57 -9.41
CA GLY A 200 4.87 -8.53 -10.26
C GLY A 200 4.09 -9.15 -11.42
N GLY A 201 2.79 -8.88 -11.47
CA GLY A 201 1.80 -9.35 -12.45
C GLY A 201 1.58 -8.40 -13.64
N GLY A 202 2.57 -7.56 -13.96
CA GLY A 202 2.56 -6.72 -15.17
C GLY A 202 2.79 -7.52 -16.46
N TYR A 203 2.92 -6.82 -17.59
CA TYR A 203 3.19 -7.44 -18.90
C TYR A 203 4.44 -8.34 -18.89
N SER A 204 5.53 -7.91 -18.26
CA SER A 204 6.77 -8.70 -18.13
C SER A 204 6.56 -9.94 -17.26
N GLY A 205 5.85 -9.80 -16.15
CA GLY A 205 5.59 -10.90 -15.21
C GLY A 205 4.64 -11.95 -15.76
N MET A 206 3.51 -11.53 -16.33
CA MET A 206 2.58 -12.45 -17.01
C MET A 206 3.27 -13.16 -18.17
N GLY A 207 4.02 -12.42 -19.01
CA GLY A 207 4.78 -13.01 -20.11
C GLY A 207 5.78 -14.06 -19.64
N SER A 208 6.52 -13.77 -18.55
CA SER A 208 7.48 -14.69 -17.95
C SER A 208 6.79 -15.93 -17.36
N ALA A 209 5.72 -15.74 -16.60
CA ALA A 209 4.99 -16.80 -15.93
C ALA A 209 4.32 -17.76 -16.92
N ILE A 210 3.60 -17.23 -17.92
CA ILE A 210 2.93 -18.02 -18.97
C ILE A 210 3.96 -18.79 -19.79
N SER A 211 5.05 -18.14 -20.20
CA SER A 211 6.13 -18.80 -20.95
C SER A 211 6.73 -19.97 -20.16
N ALA A 212 7.11 -19.74 -18.90
CA ALA A 212 7.69 -20.76 -18.04
C ALA A 212 6.73 -21.93 -17.78
N ALA A 213 5.46 -21.63 -17.50
CA ALA A 213 4.42 -22.63 -17.27
C ALA A 213 4.22 -23.55 -18.49
N ARG A 214 4.16 -22.98 -19.70
CA ARG A 214 4.04 -23.72 -20.97
C ARG A 214 5.28 -24.54 -21.31
N MET A 215 6.44 -24.17 -20.79
CA MET A 215 7.68 -24.97 -20.85
C MET A 215 7.76 -26.05 -19.76
N GLY A 216 6.76 -26.15 -18.88
CA GLY A 216 6.65 -27.20 -17.86
C GLY A 216 7.13 -26.82 -16.46
N CYS A 217 7.55 -25.58 -16.22
CA CYS A 217 7.93 -25.12 -14.88
C CYS A 217 6.71 -24.96 -13.98
N LYS A 218 6.79 -25.35 -12.70
CA LYS A 218 5.81 -24.94 -11.69
C LYS A 218 6.10 -23.50 -11.26
N VAL A 219 5.13 -22.60 -11.39
CA VAL A 219 5.30 -21.15 -11.22
C VAL A 219 4.44 -20.61 -10.08
N ALA A 220 5.01 -19.77 -9.22
CA ALA A 220 4.24 -18.84 -8.39
C ALA A 220 4.25 -17.45 -9.06
N LEU A 221 3.09 -16.91 -9.40
CA LEU A 221 2.95 -15.53 -9.88
C LEU A 221 2.35 -14.68 -8.77
N ILE A 222 3.13 -13.74 -8.25
CA ILE A 222 2.79 -12.90 -7.10
C ILE A 222 2.50 -11.48 -7.62
N GLN A 223 1.34 -10.93 -7.30
CA GLN A 223 0.90 -9.59 -7.70
C GLN A 223 0.33 -8.85 -6.49
N ASP A 224 0.78 -7.62 -6.26
CA ASP A 224 0.47 -6.80 -5.09
C ASP A 224 -0.98 -6.29 -5.04
N ARG A 225 -1.64 -6.25 -6.21
CA ARG A 225 -3.00 -5.71 -6.41
C ARG A 225 -4.01 -6.81 -6.81
N PRO A 226 -5.32 -6.51 -6.79
CA PRO A 226 -6.36 -7.50 -7.09
C PRO A 226 -6.47 -7.83 -8.59
N VAL A 227 -5.75 -7.11 -9.47
CA VAL A 227 -5.80 -7.33 -10.92
C VAL A 227 -4.41 -7.47 -11.52
N LEU A 228 -4.35 -8.16 -12.66
CA LEU A 228 -3.15 -8.32 -13.48
C LEU A 228 -3.05 -7.22 -14.55
N GLY A 229 -1.85 -7.04 -15.11
CA GLY A 229 -1.60 -6.05 -16.17
C GLY A 229 -0.66 -4.93 -15.78
N GLY A 230 -0.37 -4.75 -14.48
CA GLY A 230 0.47 -3.67 -14.00
C GLY A 230 -0.12 -2.33 -14.43
N ASN A 231 0.67 -1.49 -15.12
CA ASN A 231 0.19 -0.20 -15.62
C ASN A 231 -0.91 -0.32 -16.69
N GLY A 232 -1.03 -1.46 -17.38
CA GLY A 232 -2.12 -1.71 -18.33
C GLY A 232 -3.26 -2.54 -17.76
N SER A 233 -3.49 -2.43 -16.46
CA SER A 233 -4.74 -2.85 -15.81
C SER A 233 -5.77 -1.73 -15.85
N SER A 234 -7.01 -2.04 -15.46
CA SER A 234 -8.06 -1.02 -15.30
C SER A 234 -7.77 0.02 -14.20
N GLU A 235 -6.81 -0.23 -13.29
CA GLU A 235 -6.43 0.69 -12.21
C GLU A 235 -5.60 1.87 -12.74
N VAL A 236 -4.63 1.61 -13.63
CA VAL A 236 -3.64 2.61 -14.09
C VAL A 236 -3.88 3.05 -15.54
N ARG A 237 -4.43 2.16 -16.37
CA ARG A 237 -4.97 2.47 -17.71
C ARG A 237 -3.95 2.97 -18.75
N VAL A 238 -2.73 2.45 -18.71
CA VAL A 238 -1.72 2.63 -19.76
C VAL A 238 -1.82 1.48 -20.77
N TRP A 239 -2.16 1.80 -22.02
CA TRP A 239 -2.41 0.80 -23.07
C TRP A 239 -1.20 -0.08 -23.41
N ALA A 240 -1.46 -1.25 -23.97
CA ALA A 240 -0.44 -2.05 -24.62
C ALA A 240 0.03 -1.36 -25.90
N MET A 241 1.30 -0.95 -25.94
CA MET A 241 1.94 -0.43 -27.14
C MET A 241 3.28 -1.11 -27.38
N GLY A 242 3.61 -1.32 -28.66
CA GLY A 242 4.86 -1.93 -29.08
C GLY A 242 4.76 -2.56 -30.45
N LEU A 243 5.87 -2.58 -31.20
CA LEU A 243 5.95 -3.31 -32.46
C LEU A 243 6.31 -4.78 -32.16
N ILE A 244 5.38 -5.69 -32.42
CA ILE A 244 5.60 -7.14 -32.31
C ILE A 244 5.82 -7.78 -33.67
N ARG A 245 6.44 -8.97 -33.70
CA ARG A 245 6.62 -9.81 -34.90
C ARG A 245 7.25 -9.09 -36.11
N ARG A 246 8.31 -8.31 -35.88
CA ARG A 246 9.02 -7.54 -36.93
C ARG A 246 10.36 -8.18 -37.31
N GLY A 247 10.69 -8.13 -38.61
CA GLY A 247 12.00 -8.47 -39.14
C GLY A 247 12.49 -9.86 -38.73
N GLU A 248 13.68 -9.92 -38.13
CA GLU A 248 14.33 -11.16 -37.66
C GLU A 248 13.64 -11.80 -36.45
N PHE A 249 12.65 -11.13 -35.86
CA PHE A 249 11.96 -11.56 -34.65
C PHE A 249 10.46 -11.85 -34.87
N PRO A 250 10.10 -12.80 -35.75
CA PRO A 250 8.71 -13.02 -36.16
C PRO A 250 7.80 -13.56 -35.03
N ARG A 251 8.39 -14.06 -33.93
CA ARG A 251 7.66 -14.60 -32.78
C ARG A 251 7.69 -13.71 -31.53
N ILE A 252 8.44 -12.60 -31.54
CA ILE A 252 8.49 -11.70 -30.38
C ILE A 252 7.09 -11.10 -30.17
N GLY A 253 6.62 -11.20 -28.93
CA GLY A 253 5.34 -10.65 -28.50
C GLY A 253 4.13 -11.58 -28.66
N GLU A 254 4.30 -12.83 -29.12
CA GLU A 254 3.17 -13.77 -29.29
C GLU A 254 2.36 -13.98 -28.00
N ILE A 255 3.03 -14.24 -26.88
CA ILE A 255 2.37 -14.42 -25.58
C ILE A 255 1.71 -13.10 -25.11
N VAL A 256 2.36 -11.95 -25.32
CA VAL A 256 1.82 -10.65 -24.91
C VAL A 256 0.56 -10.29 -25.71
N ASP A 257 0.55 -10.57 -27.01
CA ASP A 257 -0.58 -10.34 -27.92
C ASP A 257 -1.84 -11.11 -27.47
N GLU A 258 -1.68 -12.28 -26.82
CA GLU A 258 -2.80 -13.04 -26.28
C GLU A 258 -3.59 -12.25 -25.22
N PHE A 259 -2.92 -11.45 -24.38
CA PHE A 259 -3.54 -10.75 -23.25
C PHE A 259 -3.47 -9.21 -23.34
N ALA A 260 -2.92 -8.67 -24.42
CA ALA A 260 -2.93 -7.23 -24.69
C ALA A 260 -4.37 -6.68 -24.70
N ASP A 261 -4.51 -5.46 -24.18
CA ASP A 261 -5.73 -4.68 -24.27
C ASP A 261 -5.97 -4.15 -25.70
N LYS A 262 -7.14 -3.54 -25.90
CA LYS A 262 -7.51 -2.89 -27.16
C LYS A 262 -8.01 -1.47 -26.90
N ALA A 263 -7.42 -0.80 -25.90
CA ALA A 263 -7.83 0.55 -25.54
C ALA A 263 -7.57 1.52 -26.69
N THR A 264 -8.50 2.44 -26.90
CA THR A 264 -8.42 3.43 -27.98
C THR A 264 -7.64 4.69 -27.59
N LYS A 265 -7.37 4.88 -26.30
CA LYS A 265 -6.67 6.02 -25.71
C LYS A 265 -5.97 5.61 -24.40
N SER A 266 -5.08 6.46 -23.90
CA SER A 266 -4.36 6.28 -22.64
C SER A 266 -4.33 7.61 -21.87
N PRO A 267 -5.06 7.76 -20.74
CA PRO A 267 -5.89 6.74 -20.09
C PRO A 267 -7.21 6.44 -20.84
N GLY A 268 -7.53 5.15 -20.97
CA GLY A 268 -8.78 4.63 -21.55
C GLY A 268 -9.91 4.47 -20.53
N ARG A 269 -11.06 3.93 -20.95
CA ARG A 269 -12.08 3.45 -20.00
C ARG A 269 -11.60 2.13 -19.36
N ALA A 270 -11.99 1.89 -18.10
CA ALA A 270 -11.57 0.72 -17.33
C ALA A 270 -11.81 -0.60 -18.07
N GLU A 271 -12.96 -0.72 -18.74
CA GLU A 271 -13.41 -1.94 -19.40
C GLU A 271 -12.57 -2.28 -20.66
N GLU A 272 -11.85 -1.29 -21.21
CA GLU A 272 -10.99 -1.49 -22.38
C GLU A 272 -9.69 -2.24 -22.05
N PHE A 273 -9.31 -2.31 -20.76
CA PHE A 273 -8.05 -2.91 -20.32
C PHE A 273 -8.15 -4.43 -20.13
N GLY A 274 -9.34 -5.03 -20.11
CA GLY A 274 -9.49 -6.49 -20.19
C GLY A 274 -8.86 -7.27 -19.03
N ASP A 275 -9.05 -6.82 -17.79
CA ASP A 275 -8.52 -7.47 -16.59
C ASP A 275 -9.00 -8.92 -16.47
N ASP A 276 -10.29 -9.17 -16.70
CA ASP A 276 -10.87 -10.54 -16.71
C ASP A 276 -10.18 -11.46 -17.72
N LYS A 277 -9.85 -10.92 -18.90
CA LYS A 277 -9.15 -11.66 -19.96
C LYS A 277 -7.74 -12.04 -19.49
N LYS A 278 -7.01 -11.11 -18.88
CA LYS A 278 -5.66 -11.35 -18.35
C LYS A 278 -5.68 -12.45 -17.29
N GLU A 279 -6.60 -12.35 -16.33
CA GLU A 279 -6.75 -13.34 -15.27
C GLU A 279 -7.18 -14.71 -15.81
N ALA A 280 -8.15 -14.76 -16.73
CA ALA A 280 -8.60 -16.02 -17.33
C ALA A 280 -7.47 -16.76 -18.05
N ILE A 281 -6.61 -16.05 -18.78
CA ILE A 281 -5.45 -16.64 -19.46
C ILE A 281 -4.47 -17.23 -18.44
N VAL A 282 -4.10 -16.48 -17.40
CA VAL A 282 -3.18 -16.96 -16.37
C VAL A 282 -3.75 -18.16 -15.62
N ARG A 283 -5.04 -18.11 -15.24
CA ARG A 283 -5.71 -19.22 -14.53
C ARG A 283 -5.90 -20.47 -15.39
N ALA A 284 -5.90 -20.35 -16.71
CA ALA A 284 -5.96 -21.50 -17.61
C ALA A 284 -4.64 -22.30 -17.63
N GLU A 285 -3.52 -21.69 -17.25
CA GLU A 285 -2.21 -22.35 -17.18
C GLU A 285 -2.12 -23.23 -15.91
N LYS A 286 -2.19 -24.56 -16.09
CA LYS A 286 -2.21 -25.53 -14.98
C LYS A 286 -0.99 -25.49 -14.06
N ASN A 287 0.12 -24.93 -14.56
CA ASN A 287 1.37 -24.86 -13.82
C ASN A 287 1.58 -23.53 -13.09
N ILE A 288 0.63 -22.60 -13.12
CA ILE A 288 0.71 -21.33 -12.39
C ILE A 288 -0.17 -21.37 -11.15
N ASP A 289 0.42 -21.10 -9.99
CA ASP A 289 -0.32 -20.67 -8.80
C ASP A 289 -0.30 -19.14 -8.76
N LEU A 290 -1.48 -18.53 -8.90
CA LEU A 290 -1.65 -17.07 -8.91
C LEU A 290 -1.98 -16.55 -7.51
N PHE A 291 -1.19 -15.58 -7.04
CA PHE A 291 -1.34 -14.89 -5.76
C PHE A 291 -1.58 -13.39 -6.00
N LEU A 292 -2.85 -13.00 -6.09
CA LEU A 292 -3.26 -11.59 -6.14
C LEU A 292 -3.27 -10.99 -4.73
N ASN A 293 -3.20 -9.66 -4.61
CA ASN A 293 -3.13 -8.95 -3.33
C ASN A 293 -1.93 -9.36 -2.46
N HIS A 294 -0.78 -9.73 -3.03
CA HIS A 294 0.40 -10.13 -2.26
C HIS A 294 1.58 -9.20 -2.53
N HIS A 295 1.91 -8.34 -1.56
CA HIS A 295 3.01 -7.38 -1.67
C HIS A 295 4.31 -7.99 -1.15
N ALA A 296 5.29 -8.16 -2.04
CA ALA A 296 6.60 -8.70 -1.70
C ALA A 296 7.52 -7.63 -1.09
N TYR A 297 8.09 -7.90 0.09
CA TYR A 297 8.79 -6.89 0.89
C TYR A 297 10.14 -7.35 1.47
N GLN A 298 10.45 -8.64 1.41
CA GLN A 298 11.70 -9.19 1.94
C GLN A 298 12.19 -10.36 1.08
N VAL A 299 13.51 -10.56 1.08
CA VAL A 299 14.19 -11.65 0.38
C VAL A 299 15.10 -12.39 1.37
N ASP A 300 15.01 -13.72 1.37
CA ASP A 300 15.97 -14.58 2.06
C ASP A 300 17.12 -14.93 1.10
N MET A 301 18.35 -14.73 1.54
CA MET A 301 19.56 -15.06 0.78
C MET A 301 20.24 -16.31 1.34
N ASP A 302 20.70 -17.19 0.45
CA ASP A 302 21.63 -18.28 0.73
C ASP A 302 22.94 -17.99 -0.02
N GLY A 303 23.88 -17.34 0.66
CA GLY A 303 25.07 -16.79 0.04
C GLY A 303 24.71 -15.75 -1.03
N ASN A 304 25.02 -16.06 -2.29
CA ASN A 304 24.73 -15.21 -3.46
C ASN A 304 23.48 -15.63 -4.22
N ARG A 305 22.66 -16.52 -3.67
CA ARG A 305 21.45 -17.04 -4.29
C ARG A 305 20.22 -16.61 -3.49
N ILE A 306 19.20 -16.14 -4.17
CA ILE A 306 17.88 -15.93 -3.55
C ILE A 306 17.30 -17.30 -3.17
N ALA A 307 16.96 -17.48 -1.90
CA ALA A 307 16.36 -18.69 -1.37
C ALA A 307 14.82 -18.59 -1.31
N ALA A 308 14.29 -17.42 -0.94
CA ALA A 308 12.86 -17.17 -0.88
C ALA A 308 12.53 -15.67 -0.97
N VAL A 309 11.29 -15.37 -1.34
CA VAL A 309 10.69 -14.03 -1.24
C VAL A 309 9.54 -14.07 -0.23
N HIS A 310 9.42 -13.07 0.61
CA HIS A 310 8.29 -12.91 1.53
C HIS A 310 7.31 -11.89 0.97
N ALA A 311 6.02 -12.21 1.07
CA ALA A 311 4.95 -11.28 0.74
C ALA A 311 3.82 -11.38 1.76
N PHE A 312 3.14 -10.26 2.02
CA PHE A 312 1.94 -10.24 2.85
C PHE A 312 0.72 -9.92 2.01
N ASP A 313 -0.44 -10.43 2.44
CA ASP A 313 -1.70 -10.14 1.80
C ASP A 313 -2.12 -8.68 2.08
N THR A 314 -2.34 -7.87 1.05
CA THR A 314 -2.62 -6.44 1.16
C THR A 314 -4.02 -6.11 1.70
N ARG A 315 -4.81 -7.14 2.07
CA ARG A 315 -6.11 -6.98 2.75
C ARG A 315 -6.12 -7.55 4.17
N THR A 316 -5.34 -8.59 4.44
CA THR A 316 -5.40 -9.33 5.71
C THR A 316 -4.09 -9.31 6.50
N SER A 317 -3.02 -8.77 5.92
CA SER A 317 -1.68 -8.79 6.49
C SER A 317 -1.08 -10.19 6.70
N GLU A 318 -1.78 -11.26 6.27
CA GLU A 318 -1.26 -12.63 6.34
C GLU A 318 0.00 -12.78 5.47
N HIS A 319 1.11 -13.12 6.11
CA HIS A 319 2.40 -13.27 5.44
C HIS A 319 2.73 -14.69 5.00
N LYS A 320 3.40 -14.76 3.84
CA LYS A 320 3.76 -16.00 3.14
C LYS A 320 5.20 -15.92 2.67
N ARG A 321 5.87 -17.06 2.72
CA ARG A 321 7.26 -17.21 2.27
C ARG A 321 7.32 -18.13 1.05
N PHE A 322 7.77 -17.60 -0.07
CA PHE A 322 7.79 -18.27 -1.37
C PHE A 322 9.21 -18.75 -1.68
N ALA A 323 9.46 -20.03 -1.45
CA ALA A 323 10.72 -20.67 -1.78
C ALA A 323 10.66 -21.27 -3.19
N GLY A 324 11.70 -21.02 -3.99
CA GLY A 324 11.78 -21.47 -5.38
C GLY A 324 13.23 -21.70 -5.83
N ARG A 325 13.39 -22.21 -7.05
CA ARG A 325 14.71 -22.47 -7.64
C ARG A 325 15.26 -21.27 -8.38
N LEU A 326 14.38 -20.56 -9.10
CA LEU A 326 14.67 -19.37 -9.89
C LEU A 326 13.66 -18.28 -9.53
N PHE A 327 14.08 -17.03 -9.70
CA PHE A 327 13.27 -15.85 -9.37
C PHE A 327 13.30 -14.88 -10.54
N VAL A 328 12.16 -14.23 -10.81
CA VAL A 328 12.05 -13.16 -11.79
C VAL A 328 11.46 -11.94 -11.11
N ASP A 329 12.24 -10.85 -11.09
CA ASP A 329 11.78 -9.56 -10.61
C ASP A 329 11.07 -8.81 -11.74
N CYS A 330 9.76 -8.62 -11.58
CA CYS A 330 8.89 -7.86 -12.46
C CYS A 330 8.13 -6.78 -11.68
N THR A 331 8.68 -6.27 -10.57
CA THR A 331 8.02 -5.24 -9.73
C THR A 331 8.04 -3.84 -10.35
N GLY A 332 8.64 -3.68 -11.53
CA GLY A 332 8.83 -2.40 -12.22
C GLY A 332 10.06 -1.65 -11.71
N HIS A 333 10.22 -1.52 -10.39
CA HIS A 333 11.34 -0.80 -9.76
C HIS A 333 12.58 -1.65 -9.51
N GLY A 334 12.51 -2.98 -9.73
CA GLY A 334 13.61 -3.89 -9.38
C GLY A 334 13.74 -4.11 -7.87
N THR A 335 12.60 -4.10 -7.17
CA THR A 335 12.53 -4.15 -5.69
C THR A 335 13.17 -5.42 -5.13
N ILE A 336 12.93 -6.57 -5.76
CA ILE A 336 13.46 -7.85 -5.30
C ILE A 336 14.97 -7.91 -5.54
N GLY A 337 15.44 -7.40 -6.68
CA GLY A 337 16.86 -7.24 -6.97
C GLY A 337 17.56 -6.36 -5.93
N PHE A 338 16.97 -5.19 -5.63
CA PHE A 338 17.49 -4.28 -4.60
C PHE A 338 17.53 -4.93 -3.21
N LEU A 339 16.45 -5.61 -2.79
CA LEU A 339 16.39 -6.32 -1.51
C LEU A 339 17.42 -7.46 -1.43
N ALA A 340 17.67 -8.14 -2.55
CA ALA A 340 18.71 -9.16 -2.71
C ALA A 340 20.14 -8.60 -2.79
N LYS A 341 20.33 -7.29 -2.64
CA LYS A 341 21.62 -6.58 -2.71
C LYS A 341 22.29 -6.67 -4.09
N ALA A 342 21.52 -6.76 -5.17
CA ALA A 342 22.05 -6.61 -6.52
C ALA A 342 22.59 -5.18 -6.71
N ASP A 343 23.55 -5.05 -7.65
CA ASP A 343 24.03 -3.74 -8.09
C ASP A 343 22.87 -2.94 -8.69
N TRP A 344 22.78 -1.66 -8.34
CA TRP A 344 21.77 -0.74 -8.84
C TRP A 344 22.39 0.64 -9.05
N ASP A 345 21.73 1.45 -9.87
CA ASP A 345 22.08 2.83 -10.10
C ASP A 345 20.80 3.66 -10.26
N MET A 346 20.86 4.93 -9.90
CA MET A 346 19.77 5.89 -10.07
C MET A 346 20.33 7.24 -10.45
N THR A 347 19.94 7.75 -11.61
CA THR A 347 20.26 9.12 -12.02
C THR A 347 19.69 10.11 -11.01
N PRO A 348 20.50 11.01 -10.40
CA PRO A 348 20.00 11.93 -9.37
C PRO A 348 19.08 13.05 -9.89
N GLU A 349 19.39 13.60 -11.07
CA GLU A 349 18.69 14.76 -11.64
C GLU A 349 18.45 14.59 -13.16
N GLY A 350 17.61 15.44 -13.74
CA GLY A 350 17.30 15.43 -15.18
C GLY A 350 16.36 14.31 -15.59
N ARG A 351 15.53 13.85 -14.65
CA ARG A 351 14.57 12.76 -14.84
C ARG A 351 13.20 13.30 -15.28
N MET A 352 12.42 12.45 -15.93
CA MET A 352 10.99 12.67 -16.11
C MET A 352 10.27 12.61 -14.77
N GLY A 353 9.18 13.36 -14.63
CA GLY A 353 8.35 13.33 -13.43
C GLY A 353 7.30 12.21 -13.48
N MET A 354 6.51 12.13 -12.41
CA MET A 354 5.33 11.29 -12.39
C MET A 354 4.22 11.95 -13.20
N SER A 355 3.73 11.24 -14.22
CA SER A 355 2.61 11.67 -15.04
C SER A 355 1.37 11.95 -14.20
N ASN A 356 0.70 13.04 -14.55
CA ASN A 356 -0.56 13.49 -13.97
C ASN A 356 -1.66 13.35 -15.01
N MET A 357 -2.14 12.11 -15.20
CA MET A 357 -3.17 11.82 -16.19
C MET A 357 -4.56 11.91 -15.56
N TRP A 358 -5.45 12.64 -16.21
CA TRP A 358 -6.85 12.81 -15.81
C TRP A 358 -7.67 13.18 -17.06
N VAL A 359 -8.99 13.11 -16.97
CA VAL A 359 -9.89 13.43 -18.08
C VAL A 359 -11.00 14.35 -17.58
N TRP A 360 -11.54 15.17 -18.47
CA TRP A 360 -12.73 15.96 -18.22
C TRP A 360 -13.65 15.90 -19.45
N ASP A 361 -14.93 16.23 -19.26
CA ASP A 361 -15.88 16.32 -20.35
C ASP A 361 -16.78 17.54 -20.16
N GLU A 362 -17.40 18.00 -21.24
CA GLU A 362 -18.36 19.09 -21.22
C GLU A 362 -19.76 18.52 -21.00
N ALA A 363 -20.47 19.03 -19.99
CA ALA A 363 -21.87 18.70 -19.77
C ALA A 363 -22.77 19.69 -20.53
N ASP A 364 -23.99 19.25 -20.87
CA ASP A 364 -24.99 20.09 -21.55
C ASP A 364 -25.37 21.34 -20.72
N GLU A 365 -25.22 21.27 -19.40
CA GLU A 365 -25.57 22.33 -18.45
C GLU A 365 -24.43 22.54 -17.43
N PRO A 366 -24.29 23.74 -16.83
CA PRO A 366 -23.29 24.01 -15.82
C PRO A 366 -23.34 23.02 -14.64
N VAL A 367 -22.22 22.38 -14.34
CA VAL A 367 -22.06 21.48 -13.19
C VAL A 367 -21.29 22.20 -12.09
N ALA A 368 -21.87 22.26 -10.89
CA ALA A 368 -21.18 22.81 -9.73
C ALA A 368 -20.07 21.85 -9.26
N PHE A 369 -18.91 22.41 -8.93
CA PHE A 369 -17.80 21.72 -8.28
C PHE A 369 -17.47 22.44 -6.95
N PRO A 370 -17.10 21.71 -5.87
CA PRO A 370 -16.76 22.37 -4.61
C PRO A 370 -15.53 23.29 -4.75
N GLU A 371 -15.52 24.39 -4.00
CA GLU A 371 -14.34 25.26 -3.88
C GLU A 371 -13.14 24.46 -3.32
N THR A 372 -11.96 24.62 -3.94
CA THR A 372 -10.73 23.90 -3.55
C THR A 372 -9.59 24.88 -3.18
N PRO A 373 -9.70 25.63 -2.05
CA PRO A 373 -8.71 26.65 -1.67
C PRO A 373 -7.31 26.11 -1.35
N TRP A 374 -7.18 24.79 -1.21
CA TRP A 374 -5.92 24.06 -1.02
C TRP A 374 -5.25 23.65 -2.33
N ALA A 375 -5.97 23.67 -3.45
CA ALA A 375 -5.45 23.29 -4.76
C ALA A 375 -4.44 24.34 -5.28
N LEU A 376 -3.80 24.04 -6.41
CA LEU A 376 -2.96 25.03 -7.09
C LEU A 376 -3.87 26.07 -7.76
N ASP A 377 -3.53 27.35 -7.60
CA ASP A 377 -4.19 28.46 -8.30
C ASP A 377 -3.70 28.48 -9.76
N LEU A 378 -4.29 27.60 -10.56
CA LEU A 378 -3.98 27.44 -11.98
C LEU A 378 -4.93 28.29 -12.81
N THR A 379 -4.44 28.76 -13.95
CA THR A 379 -5.25 29.34 -15.01
C THR A 379 -5.17 28.47 -16.25
N MET A 380 -6.10 28.64 -17.18
CA MET A 380 -6.01 27.95 -18.48
C MET A 380 -4.63 28.08 -19.16
N LYS A 381 -3.84 29.13 -18.92
CA LYS A 381 -2.50 29.29 -19.51
C LYS A 381 -1.45 28.30 -18.97
N ASP A 382 -1.68 27.75 -17.78
CA ASP A 382 -0.74 26.85 -17.11
C ASP A 382 -0.85 25.39 -17.61
N PHE A 383 -1.88 25.09 -18.41
CA PHE A 383 -2.06 23.78 -19.02
C PHE A 383 -1.23 23.61 -20.29
N PRO A 384 -0.46 22.52 -20.40
CA PRO A 384 0.31 22.25 -21.59
C PRO A 384 -0.62 21.93 -22.79
N TYR A 385 -0.14 22.26 -23.99
CA TYR A 385 -0.86 21.97 -25.24
C TYR A 385 -0.65 20.50 -25.66
N PRO A 386 -1.66 19.82 -26.25
CA PRO A 386 -3.03 20.29 -26.51
C PRO A 386 -3.95 20.15 -25.30
N ARG A 387 -4.93 21.07 -25.19
CA ARG A 387 -6.01 21.03 -24.20
C ARG A 387 -7.22 20.35 -24.84
N ASP A 388 -7.30 19.04 -24.72
CA ASP A 388 -8.24 18.21 -25.47
C ASP A 388 -8.98 17.22 -24.56
N HIS A 389 -9.70 17.71 -23.55
CA HIS A 389 -10.49 16.87 -22.64
C HIS A 389 -9.69 15.86 -21.78
N HIS A 390 -8.36 15.99 -21.71
CA HIS A 390 -7.51 15.19 -20.82
C HIS A 390 -6.14 15.81 -20.52
N GLY A 391 -5.61 15.51 -19.33
CA GLY A 391 -4.21 15.69 -18.96
C GLY A 391 -3.36 14.57 -19.57
N GLN A 392 -2.42 14.95 -20.43
CA GLN A 392 -1.56 14.03 -21.16
C GLN A 392 -0.44 13.45 -20.27
N TRP A 393 0.16 12.33 -20.70
CA TRP A 393 1.25 11.65 -19.99
C TRP A 393 2.47 12.54 -19.69
N PHE A 394 2.71 13.56 -20.51
CA PHE A 394 3.80 14.52 -20.34
C PHE A 394 3.49 15.65 -19.35
N TRP A 395 2.26 15.71 -18.81
CA TRP A 395 1.98 16.61 -17.69
C TRP A 395 2.52 15.97 -16.42
N GLU A 396 3.75 16.32 -16.06
CA GLU A 396 4.52 15.62 -15.04
C GLU A 396 4.87 16.53 -13.86
N SER A 397 4.99 15.94 -12.68
CA SER A 397 5.56 16.62 -11.51
C SER A 397 6.54 15.73 -10.76
N GLY A 398 7.21 16.28 -9.74
CA GLY A 398 8.23 15.55 -8.99
C GLY A 398 9.62 15.70 -9.58
N PHE A 399 9.84 15.46 -10.88
CA PHE A 399 11.14 15.63 -11.55
C PHE A 399 12.33 15.11 -10.72
N ASP A 400 13.15 16.01 -10.17
CA ASP A 400 14.35 15.67 -9.40
C ASP A 400 14.07 15.26 -7.94
N LYS A 401 12.81 15.24 -7.51
CA LYS A 401 12.42 14.63 -6.23
C LYS A 401 12.72 13.12 -6.26
N ASP A 402 12.95 12.56 -5.07
CA ASP A 402 13.14 11.12 -4.96
C ASP A 402 11.87 10.39 -5.47
N PRO A 403 11.97 9.59 -6.54
CA PRO A 403 10.81 8.98 -7.16
C PRO A 403 10.24 7.80 -6.35
N LEU A 404 10.94 7.37 -5.30
CA LEU A 404 10.51 6.30 -4.41
C LEU A 404 10.06 6.90 -3.08
N ASP A 405 10.99 7.45 -2.31
CA ASP A 405 10.71 7.93 -0.95
C ASP A 405 9.85 9.23 -0.98
N GLY A 406 9.83 9.94 -2.11
CA GLY A 406 9.01 11.12 -2.34
C GLY A 406 7.68 10.85 -3.05
N ALA A 407 7.38 9.60 -3.43
CA ALA A 407 6.30 9.29 -4.36
C ALA A 407 4.91 9.75 -3.88
N GLU A 408 4.57 9.54 -2.60
CA GLU A 408 3.27 9.96 -2.06
C GLU A 408 3.10 11.49 -2.12
N ALA A 409 4.18 12.23 -1.86
CA ALA A 409 4.16 13.69 -1.94
C ALA A 409 4.01 14.20 -3.37
N ILE A 410 4.62 13.51 -4.33
CA ILE A 410 4.48 13.81 -5.76
C ILE A 410 3.04 13.53 -6.21
N ARG A 411 2.41 12.45 -5.72
CA ARG A 411 0.99 12.15 -5.99
C ARG A 411 0.10 13.24 -5.41
N ASP A 412 0.35 13.61 -4.17
CA ASP A 412 -0.43 14.64 -3.47
C ASP A 412 -0.28 16.00 -4.20
N TRP A 413 0.90 16.31 -4.76
CA TRP A 413 1.07 17.49 -5.61
C TRP A 413 0.28 17.40 -6.92
N ASN A 414 0.30 16.23 -7.57
CA ASN A 414 -0.50 15.96 -8.76
C ASN A 414 -2.00 16.14 -8.49
N LEU A 415 -2.52 15.65 -7.36
CA LEU A 415 -3.91 15.89 -6.94
C LEU A 415 -4.20 17.38 -6.79
N ARG A 416 -3.33 18.15 -6.11
CA ARG A 416 -3.50 19.62 -6.01
C ARG A 416 -3.54 20.31 -7.37
N ALA A 417 -2.76 19.82 -8.34
CA ALA A 417 -2.79 20.34 -9.70
C ALA A 417 -4.08 19.96 -10.44
N VAL A 418 -4.54 18.69 -10.36
CA VAL A 418 -5.78 18.22 -11.00
C VAL A 418 -7.00 18.96 -10.44
N TYR A 419 -7.11 19.11 -9.13
CA TYR A 419 -8.26 19.83 -8.56
C TYR A 419 -8.17 21.34 -8.78
N GLY A 420 -6.95 21.88 -8.90
CA GLY A 420 -6.75 23.28 -9.29
C GLY A 420 -7.17 23.54 -10.73
N ALA A 421 -7.03 22.52 -11.59
CA ALA A 421 -7.45 22.60 -12.97
C ALA A 421 -8.96 22.79 -13.16
N PHE A 422 -9.79 22.24 -12.25
CA PHE A 422 -11.24 22.44 -12.30
C PHE A 422 -11.66 23.90 -12.02
N ASN A 423 -10.80 24.69 -11.35
CA ASN A 423 -11.09 26.09 -11.02
C ASN A 423 -10.54 27.09 -12.06
N ALA A 424 -9.84 26.62 -13.10
CA ALA A 424 -8.91 27.39 -13.92
C ALA A 424 -9.49 28.06 -15.18
#